data_AF-A0A3D1X271-F1
#
_entry.id   AF-A0A3D1X271-F1
#
_cell.length_a   1.000
_cell.length_b   1.000
_cell.length_c   1.000
_cell.angle_alpha   90.00
_cell.angle_beta   90.00
_cell.angle_gamma   90.00
#
_symmetry.space_group_name_H-M   'P 1'
#
loop_
_entity.id
_entity.type
_entity.pdbx_description
1 polymer ?
#
loop_
_entity_poly.entity_id
_entity_poly.type
_entity_poly.pdbx_seq_one_letter_code
_entity_poly.pdbx_strand_id
1 'polypeptide(L)'
;MNKKINTVLFVLGATVINIVVMAILFLVCMFLIARFVDPESPMLPLWLGMMFLVSIGGSFFLYTLGMRKLTAKYDLEKYLDPIFTKKRKDRKRGL
;
A
#
# COMPACT_ATOMS: atom_id res chain seq x y z
N MET A 1 3.58 13.34 -24.50
CA MET A 1 3.40 12.99 -23.08
C MET A 1 4.75 12.60 -22.50
N ASN A 2 5.18 13.28 -21.44
CA ASN A 2 6.49 13.02 -20.84
C ASN A 2 6.34 11.86 -19.84
N LYS A 3 7.05 10.75 -20.04
CA LYS A 3 6.92 9.53 -19.20
C LYS A 3 7.08 9.83 -17.70
N LYS A 4 7.91 10.82 -17.37
CA LYS A 4 8.10 11.35 -16.01
C LYS A 4 6.80 11.85 -15.35
N ILE A 5 5.92 12.51 -16.09
CA ILE A 5 4.65 13.04 -15.55
C ILE A 5 3.70 11.90 -15.17
N ASN A 6 3.60 10.87 -16.01
CA ASN A 6 2.78 9.69 -15.72
C ASN A 6 3.27 8.96 -14.46
N THR A 7 4.59 8.84 -14.33
CA THR A 7 5.24 8.25 -13.17
C THR A 7 4.92 9.02 -11.88
N VAL A 8 4.95 10.36 -11.90
CA VAL A 8 4.59 11.19 -10.74
C VAL A 8 3.12 11.04 -10.38
N LEU A 9 2.22 11.10 -11.37
CA LEU A 9 0.78 10.92 -11.16
C LEU A 9 0.45 9.53 -10.58
N PHE A 10 1.18 8.50 -11.02
CA PHE A 10 1.04 7.16 -10.48
C PHE A 10 1.43 7.06 -9.01
N VAL A 11 2.59 7.63 -8.64
CA VAL A 11 3.03 7.65 -7.23
C VAL A 11 2.03 8.43 -6.38
N LEU A 12 1.55 9.59 -6.85
CA LEU A 12 0.53 10.37 -6.15
C LEU A 12 -0.77 9.58 -5.97
N GLY A 13 -1.27 8.94 -7.03
CA GLY A 13 -2.46 8.09 -6.96
C GLY A 13 -2.28 6.91 -6.01
N ALA A 14 -1.11 6.27 -6.05
CA ALA A 14 -0.73 5.19 -5.14
C ALA A 14 -0.70 5.66 -3.67
N THR A 15 -0.15 6.85 -3.40
CA THR A 15 -0.15 7.45 -2.06
C THR A 15 -1.57 7.73 -1.58
N VAL A 16 -2.43 8.28 -2.44
CA VAL A 16 -3.85 8.53 -2.11
C VAL A 16 -4.56 7.22 -1.76
N ILE A 17 -4.37 6.16 -2.56
CA ILE A 17 -4.95 4.84 -2.28
C ILE A 17 -4.44 4.31 -0.93
N ASN A 18 -3.13 4.42 -0.64
CA ASN A 18 -2.58 3.97 0.63
C ASN A 18 -3.19 4.72 1.83
N ILE A 19 -3.36 6.04 1.73
CA ILE A 19 -4.01 6.84 2.78
C ILE A 19 -5.47 6.39 2.99
N VAL A 20 -6.21 6.15 1.91
CA VAL A 20 -7.60 5.66 1.99
C VAL A 20 -7.66 4.29 2.66
N VAL A 21 -6.79 3.35 2.28
CA VAL A 21 -6.72 2.02 2.89
C VAL A 21 -6.36 2.12 4.38
N MET A 22 -5.41 2.98 4.74
CA MET A 22 -5.02 3.22 6.13
C MET A 22 -6.19 3.76 6.94
N ALA A 23 -6.94 4.74 6.41
CA ALA A 23 -8.12 5.30 7.07
C ALA A 23 -9.22 4.26 7.27
N ILE A 24 -9.48 3.41 6.27
CA ILE A 24 -10.45 2.32 6.38
C ILE A 24 -10.02 1.31 7.46
N LEU A 25 -8.76 0.88 7.46
CA LEU A 25 -8.25 -0.05 8.48
C LEU A 25 -8.33 0.54 9.87
N PHE A 26 -7.99 1.83 10.02
CA PHE A 26 -8.11 2.54 11.28
C PHE A 26 -9.55 2.53 11.80
N LEU A 27 -10.53 2.86 10.95
CA LEU A 27 -11.95 2.83 11.32
C LEU A 27 -12.42 1.43 11.71
N VAL A 28 -11.99 0.40 10.98
CA VAL A 28 -12.32 -1.00 11.30
C VAL A 28 -11.73 -1.40 12.64
N CYS A 29 -10.45 -1.12 12.89
CA CYS A 29 -9.82 -1.40 14.18
C CYS A 29 -10.46 -0.63 15.33
N MET A 30 -10.83 0.64 15.11
CA MET A 30 -11.55 1.44 16.10
C MET A 30 -12.91 0.83 16.44
N PHE A 31 -13.66 0.42 15.43
CA PHE A 31 -14.93 -0.27 15.62
C PHE A 31 -14.75 -1.58 16.41
N LEU A 32 -13.71 -2.36 16.11
CA LEU A 32 -13.40 -3.59 16.83
C LEU A 32 -13.05 -3.32 18.30
N ILE A 33 -12.18 -2.34 18.59
CA ILE A 33 -11.84 -1.99 19.98
C ILE A 33 -13.10 -1.52 20.72
N ALA A 34 -13.87 -0.61 20.13
CA ALA A 34 -15.09 -0.09 20.77
C ALA A 34 -16.12 -1.18 21.07
N ARG A 35 -16.15 -2.27 20.29
CA ARG A 35 -17.11 -3.36 20.47
C ARG A 35 -16.62 -4.48 21.39
N PHE A 36 -15.31 -4.74 21.43
CA PHE A 36 -14.74 -5.93 22.07
C PHE A 36 -13.82 -5.63 23.27
N VAL A 37 -13.33 -4.40 23.43
CA VAL A 37 -12.43 -4.03 24.52
C VAL A 37 -13.19 -3.19 25.55
N ASP A 38 -13.07 -3.58 26.81
CA ASP A 38 -13.63 -2.82 27.93
C ASP A 38 -12.86 -1.49 28.09
N PRO A 39 -13.54 -0.33 28.09
CA PRO A 39 -12.91 0.98 28.25
C PRO A 39 -12.20 1.16 29.60
N GLU A 40 -12.57 0.41 30.65
CA GLU A 40 -11.91 0.49 31.95
C GLU A 40 -10.70 -0.45 32.07
N SER A 41 -10.41 -1.21 31.02
CA SER A 41 -9.28 -2.14 31.02
C SER A 41 -7.94 -1.39 31.10
N PRO A 42 -7.03 -1.79 32.01
CA PRO A 42 -5.67 -1.24 32.06
C PRO A 42 -4.85 -1.55 30.80
N MET A 43 -5.31 -2.49 29.96
CA MET A 43 -4.68 -2.86 28.69
C MET A 43 -5.13 -2.00 27.51
N LEU A 44 -6.08 -1.08 27.69
CA LEU A 44 -6.59 -0.21 26.62
C LEU A 44 -5.48 0.54 25.85
N PRO A 45 -4.43 1.11 26.51
CA PRO A 45 -3.34 1.76 25.79
C PRO A 45 -2.57 0.80 24.86
N LEU A 46 -2.40 -0.46 25.25
CA LEU A 46 -1.75 -1.48 24.42
C LEU A 46 -2.59 -1.79 23.18
N TRP A 47 -3.91 -1.95 23.33
CA TRP A 47 -4.82 -2.18 22.21
C TRP A 47 -4.83 -1.02 21.21
N LEU A 48 -4.85 0.23 21.71
CA LEU A 48 -4.73 1.42 20.86
C LEU A 48 -3.39 1.47 20.12
N GLY A 49 -2.27 1.14 20.80
CA GLY A 49 -0.96 1.03 20.16
C GLY A 49 -0.93 -0.05 19.06
N MET A 50 -1.52 -1.22 19.33
CA MET A 50 -1.65 -2.29 18.34
C MET A 50 -2.52 -1.89 17.15
N MET A 51 -3.61 -1.14 17.36
CA MET A 51 -4.42 -0.60 16.25
C MET A 51 -3.56 0.22 15.29
N PHE A 52 -2.70 1.10 15.81
CA PHE A 52 -1.82 1.90 14.96
C PHE A 52 -0.86 1.03 14.16
N LEU A 53 -0.22 0.05 14.79
CA LEU A 53 0.69 -0.88 14.12
C LEU A 53 -0.02 -1.71 13.04
N VAL A 54 -1.21 -2.23 13.34
CA VAL A 54 -2.03 -3.00 12.39
C VAL A 54 -2.52 -2.11 11.24
N SER A 55 -2.88 -0.87 11.51
CA SER A 55 -3.34 0.06 10.46
C SER A 55 -2.21 0.40 9.49
N ILE A 56 -1.03 0.75 10.00
CA ILE A 56 0.14 1.10 9.18
C ILE A 56 0.66 -0.15 8.44
N GLY A 57 0.87 -1.25 9.16
CA GLY A 57 1.40 -2.49 8.59
C GLY A 57 0.41 -3.12 7.60
N GLY A 58 -0.87 -3.15 7.97
CA GLY A 58 -1.95 -3.66 7.13
C GLY A 58 -2.15 -2.83 5.88
N SER A 59 -2.07 -1.49 5.96
CA SER A 59 -2.21 -0.65 4.77
C SER A 59 -1.06 -0.88 3.80
N PHE A 60 0.18 -0.97 4.28
CA PHE A 60 1.35 -1.29 3.46
C PHE A 60 1.22 -2.66 2.79
N PHE A 61 0.75 -3.67 3.52
CA PHE A 61 0.55 -5.01 2.99
C PHE A 61 -0.52 -5.04 1.90
N LEU A 62 -1.71 -4.45 2.17
CA LEU A 62 -2.80 -4.37 1.20
C LEU A 62 -2.43 -3.54 -0.03
N TYR A 63 -1.73 -2.42 0.16
CA TYR A 63 -1.19 -1.62 -0.93
C TYR A 63 -0.23 -2.45 -1.79
N THR A 64 0.74 -3.15 -1.19
CA THR A 64 1.71 -3.98 -1.92
C THR A 64 1.02 -5.09 -2.71
N LEU A 65 0.00 -5.73 -2.13
CA LEU A 65 -0.79 -6.76 -2.79
C LEU A 65 -1.62 -6.21 -3.95
N GLY A 66 -2.29 -5.08 -3.74
CA GLY A 66 -3.08 -4.39 -4.77
C GLY A 66 -2.22 -3.92 -5.93
N MET A 67 -1.05 -3.35 -5.65
CA MET A 67 -0.07 -2.93 -6.64
C MET A 67 0.44 -4.10 -7.47
N ARG A 68 0.80 -5.23 -6.84
CA ARG A 68 1.19 -6.44 -7.57
C ARG A 68 0.09 -6.91 -8.53
N LYS A 69 -1.17 -6.89 -8.09
CA LYS A 69 -2.32 -7.27 -8.93
C LYS A 69 -2.55 -6.29 -10.09
N LEU A 70 -2.44 -4.99 -9.83
CA LEU A 70 -2.62 -3.96 -10.86
C LEU A 70 -1.52 -4.02 -11.91
N THR A 71 -0.27 -4.20 -11.51
CA THR A 71 0.86 -4.37 -12.45
C THR A 71 0.68 -5.62 -13.31
N ALA A 72 0.25 -6.74 -12.72
CA ALA A 72 -0.01 -7.97 -13.47
C ALA A 72 -1.20 -7.85 -14.45
N LYS A 73 -2.22 -7.04 -14.13
CA LYS A 73 -3.46 -6.93 -14.92
C LYS A 73 -3.42 -5.85 -16.00
N TYR A 74 -2.72 -4.73 -15.76
CA TYR A 74 -2.77 -3.54 -16.62
C TYR A 74 -1.48 -3.24 -17.37
N ASP A 75 -0.44 -4.08 -17.27
CA ASP A 75 0.87 -3.88 -17.92
C ASP A 75 1.38 -2.44 -17.77
N LEU A 76 1.36 -1.97 -16.51
CA LEU A 76 1.72 -0.60 -16.12
C LEU A 76 3.15 -0.22 -16.58
N GLU A 77 4.00 -1.21 -16.88
CA GLU A 77 5.35 -1.02 -17.45
C GLU A 77 5.34 -0.34 -18.82
N LYS A 78 4.23 -0.43 -19.56
CA LYS A 78 4.08 0.19 -20.88
C LYS A 78 3.92 1.71 -20.80
N TYR A 79 3.34 2.22 -19.72
CA TYR A 79 2.94 3.63 -19.58
C TYR A 79 3.75 4.41 -18.54
N LEU A 80 4.48 3.71 -17.67
CA LEU A 80 5.31 4.28 -16.63
C LEU A 80 6.78 4.04 -16.95
N ASP A 81 7.65 5.04 -16.75
CA ASP A 81 9.08 4.75 -16.70
C ASP A 81 9.34 3.78 -15.54
N PRO A 82 10.21 2.77 -15.74
CA PRO A 82 10.36 1.66 -14.79
C PRO A 82 10.93 2.17 -13.46
N ILE A 83 10.06 2.44 -12.48
CA ILE A 83 10.47 2.66 -11.08
C ILE A 83 10.80 1.31 -10.42
N PHE A 84 10.05 0.24 -10.76
CA PHE A 84 10.11 -1.05 -10.05
C PHE A 84 10.77 -2.18 -10.85
N THR A 85 10.87 -2.06 -12.18
CA THR A 85 11.43 -3.11 -13.02
C THR A 85 12.81 -2.71 -13.48
N LYS A 86 13.83 -3.09 -12.72
CA LYS A 86 15.20 -3.13 -13.26
C LYS A 86 15.14 -4.13 -14.40
N LYS A 87 15.04 -3.66 -15.66
CA LYS A 87 15.16 -4.52 -16.84
C LYS A 87 16.40 -5.38 -16.60
N ARG A 88 16.21 -6.67 -16.32
CA ARG A 88 17.31 -7.63 -16.32
C ARG A 88 17.74 -7.63 -17.77
N LYS A 89 18.76 -6.82 -18.07
CA LYS A 89 19.34 -6.70 -19.40
C LYS A 89 19.73 -8.12 -19.76
N ASP A 90 18.97 -8.71 -20.66
CA ASP A 90 19.18 -10.06 -21.15
C ASP A 90 20.49 -10.01 -21.94
N ARG A 91 21.59 -10.09 -21.20
CA ARG A 91 22.95 -10.13 -21.70
C ARG A 91 23.18 -11.56 -22.15
N LYS A 92 22.57 -11.93 -23.28
CA LYS A 92 23.00 -13.02 -24.17
C LYS A 92 22.24 -12.98 -25.51
N ARG A 93 22.30 -11.82 -26.17
CA ARG A 93 22.42 -11.76 -27.62
C ARG A 93 23.79 -11.18 -27.91
N GLY A 94 24.71 -12.05 -28.28
CA GLY A 94 26.07 -11.71 -28.64
C GLY A 94 26.71 -12.96 -29.23
N LEU A 95 26.44 -13.14 -30.52
CA LEU A 95 27.21 -13.89 -31.52
C LEU A 95 27.43 -15.38 -31.24
#